data_AF-A0A7J8FKL8-F1
#
_entry.id   AF-A0A7J8FKL8-F1
#
_cell.length_a   1.000
_cell.length_b   1.000
_cell.length_c   1.000
_cell.angle_alpha   90.00
_cell.angle_beta   90.00
_cell.angle_gamma   90.00
#
_symmetry.space_group_name_H-M   'P 1'
#
loop_
_entity.id
_entity.type
_entity.pdbx_description
1 polymer ?
#
loop_
_entity_poly.entity_id
_entity_poly.type
_entity_poly.pdbx_seq_one_letter_code
_entity_poly.pdbx_strand_id
1 'polypeptide(L)'
;MAKSGLGLDAGSSAAITVLKRAVELDSESRYQPALVCYQEGIDLLLQVLKGTKDDTKKDNLRKKITGYMDRAENIKKYLDQEKEDGKYHKQIKIDENATGFSYESLFQEYLSETVTEVWIEDPYIRYIHQLYNFLRFCEMLIKRPCKVKTIHLLTSLDEGGGKEQQISGLKEIKESLKSHGVLLELEYSSSIHDREIRFRLHSCQGF
;
A
#
# COMPACT_ATOMS: atom_id res chain seq x y z
N MET A 1 -47.01 -11.72 14.73
CA MET A 1 -45.59 -11.99 14.42
C MET A 1 -45.40 -11.89 12.90
N ALA A 2 -44.80 -10.81 12.40
CA ALA A 2 -44.42 -10.67 10.98
C ALA A 2 -43.38 -9.55 10.84
N LYS A 3 -42.09 -9.88 10.99
CA LYS A 3 -40.97 -8.94 10.74
C LYS A 3 -39.77 -9.57 9.99
N SER A 4 -39.84 -10.83 9.59
CA SER A 4 -38.68 -11.56 9.04
C SER A 4 -38.51 -11.49 7.51
N GLY A 5 -39.45 -10.90 6.76
CA GLY A 5 -39.41 -10.88 5.29
C GLY A 5 -38.69 -9.67 4.66
N LEU A 6 -38.77 -8.50 5.28
CA LEU A 6 -38.31 -7.24 4.67
C LEU A 6 -36.77 -7.07 4.60
N GLY A 7 -36.02 -7.73 5.50
CA GLY A 7 -34.56 -7.61 5.56
C GLY A 7 -33.80 -8.43 4.50
N LEU A 8 -34.39 -9.53 4.02
CA LEU A 8 -33.77 -10.43 3.03
C LEU A 8 -33.78 -9.83 1.62
N ASP A 9 -34.88 -9.16 1.24
CA ASP A 9 -35.02 -8.56 -0.08
C ASP A 9 -34.17 -7.29 -0.25
N ALA A 10 -34.06 -6.47 0.81
CA ALA A 10 -33.21 -5.28 0.82
C ALA A 10 -31.71 -5.64 0.71
N GLY A 11 -31.26 -6.66 1.46
CA GLY A 11 -29.87 -7.14 1.39
C GLY A 11 -29.50 -7.74 0.03
N SER A 12 -30.43 -8.45 -0.60
CA SER A 12 -30.26 -8.99 -1.95
C SER A 12 -30.15 -7.89 -3.02
N SER A 13 -30.98 -6.84 -2.93
CA SER A 13 -30.94 -5.70 -3.84
C SER A 13 -29.63 -4.90 -3.74
N ALA A 14 -29.16 -4.66 -2.52
CA ALA A 14 -27.87 -4.01 -2.28
C ALA A 14 -26.70 -4.81 -2.87
N ALA A 15 -26.66 -6.12 -2.62
CA ALA A 15 -25.62 -7.01 -3.16
C ALA A 15 -25.58 -6.97 -4.70
N ILE A 16 -26.75 -7.01 -5.35
CA ILE A 16 -26.84 -6.94 -6.82
C ILE A 16 -26.30 -5.61 -7.34
N THR A 17 -26.61 -4.49 -6.68
CA THR A 17 -26.16 -3.16 -7.09
C THR A 17 -24.64 -3.05 -7.03
N VAL A 18 -24.04 -3.49 -5.92
CA VAL A 18 -22.58 -3.49 -5.74
C VAL A 18 -21.89 -4.41 -6.74
N LEU A 19 -22.42 -5.62 -6.99
CA LEU A 19 -21.83 -6.56 -7.94
C LEU A 19 -21.96 -6.12 -9.40
N LYS A 20 -23.07 -5.44 -9.78
CA LYS A 20 -23.17 -4.80 -11.09
C LYS A 20 -22.08 -3.76 -11.28
N ARG A 21 -21.86 -2.92 -10.25
CA ARG A 21 -20.79 -1.93 -10.28
C ARG A 21 -19.41 -2.58 -10.38
N ALA A 22 -19.19 -3.71 -9.70
CA ALA A 22 -17.95 -4.48 -9.80
C ALA A 22 -17.68 -4.92 -11.25
N VAL A 23 -18.70 -5.48 -11.93
CA VAL A 23 -18.58 -5.94 -13.33
C VAL A 23 -18.33 -4.79 -14.31
N GLU A 24 -18.96 -3.63 -14.11
CA GLU A 24 -18.70 -2.42 -14.91
C GLU A 24 -17.25 -1.93 -14.76
N LEU A 25 -16.75 -1.85 -13.52
CA LEU A 25 -15.38 -1.44 -13.25
C LEU A 25 -14.37 -2.45 -13.82
N ASP A 26 -14.70 -3.74 -13.74
CA ASP A 26 -13.89 -4.81 -14.30
C ASP A 26 -13.80 -4.73 -15.84
N SER A 27 -14.91 -4.45 -16.53
CA SER A 27 -14.91 -4.25 -17.98
C SER A 27 -14.21 -2.96 -18.42
N GLU A 28 -14.21 -1.92 -17.57
CA GLU A 28 -13.41 -0.70 -17.74
C GLU A 28 -11.91 -0.91 -17.42
N SER A 29 -11.46 -2.13 -17.10
CA SER A 29 -10.10 -2.44 -16.64
C SER A 29 -9.69 -1.69 -15.36
N ARG A 30 -10.67 -1.21 -14.59
CA ARG A 30 -10.47 -0.56 -13.28
C ARG A 30 -10.46 -1.62 -12.18
N TYR A 31 -9.46 -2.49 -12.26
CA TYR A 31 -9.37 -3.71 -11.48
C TYR A 31 -9.36 -3.51 -9.95
N GLN A 32 -8.71 -2.45 -9.45
CA GLN A 32 -8.68 -2.16 -8.01
C GLN A 32 -10.07 -1.80 -7.45
N PRO A 33 -10.77 -0.76 -7.97
CA PRO A 33 -12.15 -0.51 -7.61
C PRO A 33 -13.08 -1.71 -7.82
N ALA A 34 -12.88 -2.46 -8.91
CA ALA A 34 -13.66 -3.66 -9.20
C ALA A 34 -13.50 -4.73 -8.11
N LEU A 35 -12.26 -4.98 -7.68
CA LEU A 35 -11.95 -5.96 -6.62
C LEU A 35 -12.65 -5.62 -5.31
N VAL A 36 -12.61 -4.34 -4.89
CA VAL A 36 -13.29 -3.87 -3.68
C VAL A 36 -14.80 -4.11 -3.78
N CYS A 37 -15.43 -3.72 -4.90
CA CYS A 37 -16.85 -3.96 -5.10
C CYS A 37 -17.20 -5.46 -5.16
N TYR A 38 -16.35 -6.32 -5.75
CA TYR A 38 -16.57 -7.76 -5.70
C TYR A 38 -16.55 -8.28 -4.26
N GLN A 39 -15.57 -7.88 -3.44
CA GLN A 39 -15.47 -8.29 -2.04
C GLN A 39 -16.69 -7.86 -1.21
N GLU A 40 -17.07 -6.58 -1.29
CA GLU A 40 -18.26 -6.06 -0.60
C GLU A 40 -19.55 -6.77 -1.06
N GLY A 41 -19.70 -6.97 -2.37
CA GLY A 41 -20.85 -7.67 -2.95
C GLY A 41 -20.95 -9.13 -2.52
N ILE A 42 -19.81 -9.84 -2.48
CA ILE A 42 -19.71 -11.22 -2.00
C ILE A 42 -20.08 -11.31 -0.51
N ASP A 43 -19.59 -10.39 0.32
CA ASP A 43 -19.90 -10.36 1.75
C ASP A 43 -21.40 -10.15 1.99
N LEU A 44 -22.04 -9.27 1.22
CA LEU A 44 -23.50 -9.09 1.27
C LEU A 44 -24.24 -10.37 0.84
N LEU A 45 -23.80 -11.05 -0.23
CA LEU A 45 -24.40 -12.32 -0.64
C LEU A 45 -24.21 -13.42 0.42
N LEU A 46 -23.08 -13.46 1.12
CA LEU A 46 -22.84 -14.40 2.23
C LEU A 46 -23.80 -14.15 3.40
N GLN A 47 -24.13 -12.89 3.70
CA GLN A 47 -25.14 -12.54 4.71
C GLN A 47 -26.53 -13.02 4.29
N VAL A 48 -26.91 -12.83 3.02
CA VAL A 48 -28.18 -13.32 2.46
C VAL A 48 -28.22 -14.86 2.51
N LEU A 49 -27.10 -15.54 2.23
CA LEU A 49 -27.00 -17.00 2.28
C LEU A 49 -27.28 -17.53 3.69
N LYS A 50 -26.75 -16.89 4.73
CA LYS A 50 -26.99 -17.27 6.13
C LYS A 50 -28.47 -17.16 6.52
N GLY A 51 -29.20 -16.20 5.97
CA GLY A 51 -30.62 -15.98 6.25
C GLY A 51 -31.59 -16.79 5.37
N THR A 52 -31.10 -17.40 4.28
CA THR A 52 -31.93 -18.15 3.33
C THR A 52 -32.24 -19.53 3.89
N LYS A 53 -33.52 -19.93 3.90
CA LYS A 53 -33.95 -21.26 4.38
C LYS A 53 -34.14 -22.29 3.26
N ASP A 54 -34.52 -21.82 2.08
CA ASP A 54 -34.78 -22.65 0.89
C ASP A 54 -33.48 -23.20 0.31
N ASP A 55 -33.38 -24.53 0.21
CA ASP A 55 -32.14 -25.19 -0.21
C ASP A 55 -31.82 -25.00 -1.70
N THR A 56 -32.84 -24.88 -2.55
CA THR A 56 -32.64 -24.59 -3.99
C THR A 56 -32.06 -23.18 -4.17
N LYS A 57 -32.58 -22.19 -3.43
CA LYS A 57 -32.07 -20.82 -3.44
C LYS A 57 -30.67 -20.72 -2.85
N LYS A 58 -30.36 -21.49 -1.79
CA LYS A 58 -29.00 -21.57 -1.23
C LYS A 58 -28.01 -22.08 -2.25
N ASP A 59 -28.33 -23.16 -2.97
CA ASP A 59 -27.42 -23.74 -3.95
C ASP A 59 -27.16 -22.79 -5.12
N ASN A 60 -28.19 -22.09 -5.61
CA ASN A 60 -28.02 -21.06 -6.63
C ASN A 60 -27.15 -19.89 -6.15
N LEU A 61 -27.33 -19.48 -4.88
CA LEU A 61 -26.56 -18.40 -4.29
C LEU A 61 -25.11 -18.78 -4.07
N ARG A 62 -24.83 -20.02 -3.61
CA ARG A 62 -23.47 -20.56 -3.50
C ARG A 62 -22.75 -20.54 -4.84
N LYS A 63 -23.39 -21.02 -5.91
CA LYS A 63 -22.81 -21.00 -7.26
C LYS A 63 -22.44 -19.58 -7.71
N LYS A 64 -23.31 -18.59 -7.45
CA LYS A 64 -23.01 -17.19 -7.75
C LYS A 64 -21.85 -16.63 -6.92
N ILE A 65 -21.84 -16.90 -5.62
CA ILE A 65 -20.77 -16.47 -4.72
C ILE A 65 -19.43 -17.04 -5.19
N THR A 66 -19.37 -18.34 -5.49
CA THR A 66 -18.16 -18.98 -6.01
C THR A 66 -17.68 -18.31 -7.30
N GLY A 67 -18.55 -18.08 -8.27
CA GLY A 67 -18.16 -17.42 -9.52
C GLY A 67 -17.60 -16.00 -9.32
N TYR A 68 -18.18 -15.22 -8.42
CA TYR A 68 -17.65 -13.89 -8.08
C TYR A 68 -16.34 -13.97 -7.28
N MET A 69 -16.20 -14.94 -6.37
CA MET A 69 -14.96 -15.18 -5.63
C MET A 69 -13.81 -15.55 -6.57
N ASP A 70 -14.05 -16.46 -7.52
CA ASP A 70 -13.04 -16.86 -8.51
C ASP A 70 -12.57 -15.66 -9.34
N ARG A 71 -13.51 -14.79 -9.77
CA ARG A 71 -13.16 -13.57 -10.49
C ARG A 71 -12.36 -12.59 -9.62
N ALA A 72 -12.77 -12.37 -8.38
CA ALA A 72 -12.07 -11.52 -7.43
C ALA A 72 -10.64 -12.03 -7.15
N GLU A 73 -10.45 -13.34 -6.99
CA GLU A 73 -9.13 -13.95 -6.79
C GLU A 73 -8.22 -13.75 -8.01
N ASN A 74 -8.75 -13.94 -9.23
CA ASN A 74 -8.00 -13.71 -10.46
C ASN A 74 -7.57 -12.24 -10.62
N ILE A 75 -8.48 -11.30 -10.33
CA ILE A 75 -8.17 -9.87 -10.33
C ILE A 75 -7.09 -9.55 -9.30
N LYS A 76 -7.18 -10.12 -8.10
CA LYS A 76 -6.18 -9.94 -7.05
C LYS A 76 -4.80 -10.43 -7.50
N LYS A 77 -4.70 -11.64 -8.08
CA LYS A 77 -3.45 -12.18 -8.62
C LYS A 77 -2.86 -11.28 -9.71
N TYR A 78 -3.69 -10.80 -10.63
CA TYR A 78 -3.26 -9.87 -11.67
C TYR A 78 -2.70 -8.56 -11.09
N LEU A 79 -3.41 -7.98 -10.11
CA LEU A 79 -2.97 -6.75 -9.44
C LEU A 79 -1.68 -6.94 -8.65
N ASP A 80 -1.49 -8.10 -8.03
CA ASP A 80 -0.25 -8.42 -7.32
C ASP A 80 0.92 -8.61 -8.31
N GLN A 81 0.69 -9.23 -9.47
CA GLN A 81 1.69 -9.30 -10.55
C GLN A 81 2.05 -7.92 -11.11
N GLU A 82 1.07 -7.05 -11.36
CA GLU A 82 1.33 -5.69 -11.88
C GLU A 82 2.10 -4.82 -10.87
N LYS A 83 1.96 -5.09 -9.56
CA LYS A 83 2.79 -4.47 -8.52
C LYS A 83 4.23 -4.96 -8.59
N GLU A 84 4.44 -6.27 -8.76
CA GLU A 84 5.77 -6.85 -8.93
C GLU A 84 6.46 -6.36 -10.20
N ASP A 85 5.71 -6.23 -11.30
CA ASP A 85 6.17 -5.71 -12.59
C ASP A 85 6.40 -4.19 -12.61
N GLY A 86 6.06 -3.47 -11.53
CA GLY A 86 6.21 -2.01 -11.43
C GLY A 86 5.26 -1.19 -12.30
N LYS A 87 4.21 -1.80 -12.86
CA LYS A 87 3.20 -1.13 -13.70
C LYS A 87 2.00 -0.61 -12.91
N TYR A 88 1.92 -0.98 -11.63
CA TYR A 88 0.85 -0.54 -10.75
C TYR A 88 1.08 0.90 -10.25
N HIS A 89 0.15 1.80 -10.57
CA HIS A 89 0.16 3.18 -10.10
C HIS A 89 -1.02 3.46 -9.16
N LYS A 90 -0.73 3.88 -7.93
CA LYS A 90 -1.72 4.32 -6.93
C LYS A 90 -1.41 5.75 -6.50
N GLN A 91 -2.38 6.64 -6.63
CA GLN A 91 -2.29 8.00 -6.13
C GLN A 91 -3.06 8.11 -4.81
N ILE A 92 -2.39 8.56 -3.75
CA ILE A 92 -3.00 8.84 -2.45
C ILE A 92 -3.04 10.35 -2.26
N LYS A 93 -4.24 10.92 -2.10
CA LYS A 93 -4.41 12.34 -1.77
C LYS A 93 -4.54 12.47 -0.25
N ILE A 94 -3.64 13.21 0.36
CA ILE A 94 -3.68 13.55 1.79
C ILE A 94 -4.29 14.94 1.89
N ASP A 95 -5.51 15.04 2.40
CA ASP A 95 -6.20 16.33 2.58
C ASP A 95 -5.61 17.13 3.76
N GLU A 96 -5.85 18.43 3.76
CA GLU A 96 -5.37 19.32 4.80
C GLU A 96 -5.90 18.90 6.19
N ASN A 97 -5.00 18.87 7.19
CA ASN A 97 -5.28 18.41 8.55
C ASN A 97 -5.73 16.94 8.68
N ALA A 98 -5.62 16.13 7.62
CA ALA A 98 -5.92 14.71 7.70
C ALA A 98 -4.92 13.96 8.60
N THR A 99 -5.39 12.88 9.23
CA THR A 99 -4.59 12.06 10.16
C THR A 99 -4.52 10.61 9.66
N GLY A 100 -3.64 9.79 10.27
CA GLY A 100 -3.49 8.38 9.89
C GLY A 100 -2.47 8.10 8.79
N PHE A 101 -1.70 9.10 8.36
CA PHE A 101 -0.67 9.00 7.31
C PHE A 101 0.75 9.01 7.89
N SER A 102 1.04 8.03 8.75
CA SER A 102 2.43 7.79 9.16
C SER A 102 3.21 7.16 8.01
N TYR A 103 4.54 7.16 8.09
CA TYR A 103 5.35 6.44 7.10
C TYR A 103 4.98 4.96 7.03
N GLU A 104 4.75 4.33 8.19
CA GLU A 104 4.33 2.93 8.26
C GLU A 104 3.02 2.68 7.52
N SER A 105 1.98 3.50 7.75
CA SER A 105 0.69 3.30 7.05
C SER A 105 0.76 3.58 5.56
N LEU A 106 1.61 4.52 5.14
CA LEU A 106 1.81 4.88 3.72
C LEU A 106 2.62 3.83 2.96
N PHE A 107 3.66 3.28 3.57
CA PHE A 107 4.63 2.43 2.86
C PHE A 107 4.49 0.93 3.14
N GLN A 108 3.76 0.50 4.17
CA GLN A 108 3.59 -0.92 4.51
C GLN A 108 3.18 -1.81 3.31
N GLU A 109 2.36 -1.31 2.38
CA GLU A 109 1.91 -2.08 1.21
C GLU A 109 3.02 -2.34 0.19
N TYR A 110 4.10 -1.56 0.24
CA TYR A 110 5.25 -1.63 -0.69
C TYR A 110 6.49 -2.22 -0.04
N LEU A 111 6.42 -2.51 1.26
CA LEU A 111 7.52 -3.06 2.04
C LEU A 111 7.31 -4.57 2.26
N SER A 112 8.30 -5.36 1.85
CA SER A 112 8.28 -6.82 1.98
C SER A 112 9.68 -7.33 2.31
N GLU A 113 9.80 -8.64 2.57
CA GLU A 113 11.10 -9.29 2.80
C GLU A 113 12.07 -9.20 1.62
N THR A 114 11.57 -8.89 0.41
CA THR A 114 12.38 -8.79 -0.80
C THR A 114 13.05 -7.43 -0.94
N VAL A 115 12.61 -6.40 -0.21
CA VAL A 115 13.25 -5.07 -0.27
C VAL A 115 14.60 -5.12 0.46
N THR A 116 15.68 -4.96 -0.29
CA THR A 116 17.05 -4.98 0.26
C THR A 116 17.75 -3.62 0.17
N GLU A 117 17.29 -2.75 -0.71
CA GLU A 117 17.94 -1.48 -1.01
C GLU A 117 16.88 -0.40 -1.26
N VAL A 118 17.11 0.80 -0.73
CA VAL A 118 16.16 1.92 -0.78
C VAL A 118 16.88 3.17 -1.26
N TRP A 119 16.31 3.86 -2.24
CA TRP A 119 16.81 5.14 -2.74
C TRP A 119 15.82 6.23 -2.42
N ILE A 120 16.30 7.35 -1.87
CA ILE A 120 15.51 8.48 -1.44
C ILE A 120 16.16 9.73 -2.02
N GLU A 121 15.40 10.45 -2.84
CA GLU A 121 15.77 11.76 -3.37
C GLU A 121 14.80 12.76 -2.74
N ASP A 122 15.29 13.57 -1.80
CA ASP A 122 14.50 14.62 -1.15
C ASP A 122 15.36 15.87 -0.88
N PRO A 123 15.09 17.00 -1.57
CA PRO A 123 15.86 18.22 -1.39
C PRO A 123 15.71 18.85 0.00
N TYR A 124 14.73 18.46 0.80
CA TYR A 124 14.33 19.16 2.01
C TYR A 124 14.68 18.40 3.29
N ILE A 125 15.81 17.69 3.34
CA ILE A 125 16.32 17.08 4.58
C ILE A 125 17.40 17.98 5.20
N ARG A 126 17.00 19.16 5.70
CA ARG A 126 17.91 20.24 6.15
C ARG A 126 17.77 20.58 7.64
N TYR A 127 16.54 20.76 8.10
CA TYR A 127 16.21 21.19 9.46
C TYR A 127 16.00 20.01 10.41
N ILE A 128 16.09 20.28 11.72
CA ILE A 128 15.96 19.27 12.80
C ILE A 128 14.72 18.38 12.62
N HIS A 129 13.54 18.97 12.37
CA HIS A 129 12.32 18.18 12.21
C HIS A 129 12.33 17.29 10.97
N GLN A 130 13.05 17.70 9.91
CA GLN A 130 13.22 16.94 8.68
C GLN A 130 14.21 15.78 8.89
N LEU A 131 15.25 15.97 9.71
CA LEU A 131 16.14 14.90 10.15
C LEU A 131 15.37 13.84 10.95
N TYR A 132 14.48 14.27 11.86
CA TYR A 132 13.63 13.34 12.61
C TYR A 132 12.60 12.62 11.71
N ASN A 133 12.08 13.29 10.68
CA ASN A 133 11.27 12.65 9.66
C ASN A 133 12.03 11.52 8.95
N PHE A 134 13.25 11.82 8.49
CA PHE A 134 14.12 10.83 7.86
C PHE A 134 14.48 9.68 8.82
N LEU A 135 14.77 9.98 10.09
CA LEU A 135 15.04 8.97 11.11
C LEU A 135 13.85 8.02 11.30
N ARG A 136 12.63 8.54 11.46
CA ARG A 136 11.41 7.72 11.58
C ARG A 136 11.16 6.88 10.33
N PHE A 137 11.48 7.40 9.14
CA PHE A 137 11.43 6.64 7.91
C PHE A 137 12.42 5.47 7.94
N CYS A 138 13.66 5.70 8.38
CA CYS A 138 14.65 4.64 8.53
C CYS A 138 14.24 3.60 9.58
N GLU A 139 13.65 4.01 10.71
CA GLU A 139 13.12 3.11 11.74
C GLU A 139 12.07 2.14 11.19
N MET A 140 11.21 2.62 10.28
CA MET A 140 10.24 1.76 9.60
C MET A 140 10.93 0.72 8.69
N LEU A 141 11.99 1.12 7.98
CA LEU A 141 12.70 0.23 7.05
C LEU A 141 13.47 -0.90 7.74
N ILE A 142 13.89 -0.71 8.99
CA ILE A 142 14.62 -1.71 9.77
C ILE A 142 13.71 -2.63 10.60
N LYS A 143 12.42 -2.28 10.74
CA LYS A 143 11.44 -3.15 11.40
C LYS A 143 11.15 -4.38 10.55
N ARG A 144 10.92 -5.53 11.20
CA ARG A 144 10.47 -6.75 10.51
C ARG A 144 9.11 -6.49 9.83
N PRO A 145 8.86 -7.04 8.64
CA PRO A 145 9.62 -8.10 7.96
C PRO A 145 10.78 -7.64 7.06
N CYS A 146 11.05 -6.34 6.94
CA CYS A 146 12.04 -5.78 6.01
C CYS A 146 13.47 -6.25 6.31
N LYS A 147 14.26 -6.47 5.26
CA LYS A 147 15.69 -6.86 5.33
C LYS A 147 16.58 -5.87 4.58
N VAL A 148 16.26 -4.57 4.70
CA VAL A 148 17.01 -3.49 4.06
C VAL A 148 18.46 -3.50 4.57
N LYS A 149 19.41 -3.48 3.63
CA LYS A 149 20.85 -3.47 3.90
C LYS A 149 21.48 -2.13 3.54
N THR A 150 20.96 -1.46 2.51
CA THR A 150 21.52 -0.20 2.02
C THR A 150 20.42 0.83 1.80
N ILE A 151 20.67 2.04 2.26
CA ILE A 151 19.84 3.22 2.05
C ILE A 151 20.71 4.27 1.36
N HIS A 152 20.25 4.78 0.22
CA HIS A 152 20.87 5.89 -0.50
C HIS A 152 20.01 7.12 -0.30
N LEU A 153 20.58 8.18 0.28
CA LEU A 153 19.91 9.47 0.42
C LEU A 153 20.65 10.51 -0.42
N LEU A 154 19.95 11.06 -1.40
CA LEU A 154 20.34 12.25 -2.14
C LEU A 154 19.52 13.43 -1.63
N THR A 155 20.20 14.43 -1.08
CA THR A 155 19.55 15.65 -0.58
C THR A 155 20.31 16.90 -1.02
N SER A 156 19.73 18.07 -0.78
CA SER A 156 20.42 19.34 -1.06
C SER A 156 20.96 19.94 0.23
N LEU A 157 22.09 20.64 0.13
CA LEU A 157 22.70 21.30 1.29
C LEU A 157 21.92 22.56 1.65
N ASP A 158 21.83 22.84 2.94
CA ASP A 158 21.39 24.16 3.40
C ASP A 158 22.40 25.23 2.96
N GLU A 159 21.90 26.30 2.33
CA GLU A 159 22.71 27.44 1.88
C GLU A 159 22.87 28.51 2.97
N GLY A 160 22.19 28.35 4.11
CA GLY A 160 22.28 29.22 5.27
C GLY A 160 23.22 28.69 6.36
N GLY A 161 22.96 29.09 7.60
CA GLY A 161 23.75 28.64 8.76
C GLY A 161 23.43 27.22 9.23
N GLY A 162 22.46 26.53 8.63
CA GLY A 162 22.00 25.21 9.07
C GLY A 162 22.84 24.04 8.55
N LYS A 163 23.80 24.30 7.66
CA LYS A 163 24.60 23.27 6.98
C LYS A 163 25.33 22.33 7.93
N GLU A 164 25.98 22.87 8.97
CA GLU A 164 26.73 22.04 9.92
C GLU A 164 25.81 21.11 10.70
N GLN A 165 24.63 21.60 11.12
CA GLN A 165 23.62 20.82 11.81
C GLN A 165 23.02 19.71 10.93
N GLN A 166 22.78 20.00 9.65
CA GLN A 166 22.34 19.00 8.67
C GLN A 166 23.36 17.87 8.54
N ILE A 167 24.64 18.23 8.33
CA ILE A 167 25.73 17.27 8.14
C ILE A 167 25.95 16.43 9.39
N SER A 168 26.00 17.06 10.57
CA SER A 168 26.22 16.34 11.83
C SER A 168 25.06 15.39 12.13
N GLY A 169 23.81 15.84 11.96
CA GLY A 169 22.63 15.02 12.20
C GLY A 169 22.54 13.82 11.25
N LEU A 170 22.79 14.01 9.95
CA LEU A 170 22.81 12.89 8.99
C LEU A 170 23.97 11.92 9.26
N LYS A 171 25.11 12.42 9.74
CA LYS A 171 26.24 11.59 10.14
C LYS A 171 25.91 10.72 11.37
N GLU A 172 25.24 11.28 12.38
CA GLU A 172 24.79 10.53 13.56
C GLU A 172 23.78 9.43 13.16
N ILE A 173 22.83 9.75 12.29
CA ILE A 173 21.87 8.76 11.77
C ILE A 173 22.61 7.64 11.01
N LYS A 174 23.61 7.99 10.18
CA LYS A 174 24.44 7.02 9.46
C LYS A 174 25.20 6.08 10.40
N GLU A 175 25.80 6.61 11.46
CA GLU A 175 26.53 5.82 12.45
C GLU A 175 25.58 4.90 13.24
N SER A 176 24.40 5.42 13.63
CA SER A 176 23.36 4.64 14.30
C SER A 176 22.84 3.47 13.44
N LEU A 177 22.54 3.72 12.16
CA LEU A 177 22.12 2.67 11.23
C LEU A 177 23.19 1.61 10.99
N LYS A 178 24.45 2.01 10.93
CA LYS A 178 25.58 1.09 10.81
C LYS A 178 25.65 0.10 11.97
N SER A 179 25.34 0.54 13.20
CA SER A 179 25.28 -0.35 14.38
C SER A 179 24.18 -1.40 14.29
N HIS A 180 23.16 -1.16 13.46
CA HIS A 180 22.07 -2.10 13.15
C HIS A 180 22.33 -2.91 11.86
N GLY A 181 23.53 -2.81 11.27
CA GLY A 181 23.90 -3.55 10.07
C GLY A 181 23.38 -2.94 8.76
N VAL A 182 22.95 -1.68 8.77
CA VAL A 182 22.45 -0.96 7.59
C VAL A 182 23.45 0.11 7.15
N LEU A 183 23.81 0.11 5.87
CA LEU A 183 24.66 1.11 5.26
C LEU A 183 23.82 2.30 4.79
N LEU A 184 24.14 3.51 5.26
CA LEU A 184 23.58 4.76 4.74
C LEU A 184 24.63 5.49 3.87
N GLU A 185 24.33 5.62 2.59
CA GLU A 185 25.07 6.42 1.62
C GLU A 185 24.43 7.81 1.50
N LEU A 186 25.25 8.85 1.62
CA LEU A 186 24.81 10.24 1.63
C LEU A 186 25.44 10.95 0.45
N GLU A 187 24.61 11.52 -0.40
CA GLU A 187 25.02 12.38 -1.51
C GLU A 187 24.31 13.72 -1.42
N TYR A 188 25.02 14.76 -1.88
CA TYR A 188 24.52 16.12 -1.86
C TYR A 188 24.54 16.71 -3.27
N SER A 189 23.41 17.27 -3.69
CA SER A 189 23.29 17.99 -4.96
C SER A 189 22.46 19.26 -4.78
N SER A 190 22.91 20.37 -5.37
CA SER A 190 22.17 21.64 -5.35
C SER A 190 21.11 21.75 -6.44
N SER A 191 21.14 20.86 -7.45
CA SER A 191 20.27 20.95 -8.63
C SER A 191 19.08 19.98 -8.61
N ILE A 192 18.83 19.31 -7.48
CA ILE A 192 17.70 18.38 -7.34
C ILE A 192 16.43 19.13 -6.92
N HIS A 193 15.31 18.75 -7.53
CA HIS A 193 14.00 19.33 -7.26
C HIS A 193 12.94 18.25 -7.08
N ASP A 194 13.08 17.15 -7.81
CA ASP A 194 12.16 16.02 -7.74
C ASP A 194 12.27 15.31 -6.38
N ARG A 195 11.14 14.75 -5.94
CA ARG A 195 11.05 13.94 -4.73
C ARG A 195 10.69 12.52 -5.15
N GLU A 196 11.58 11.58 -4.89
CA GLU A 196 11.43 10.19 -5.33
C GLU A 196 11.86 9.22 -4.23
N ILE A 197 11.11 8.14 -4.06
CA ILE A 197 11.50 7.00 -3.23
C ILE A 197 11.40 5.76 -4.10
N ARG A 198 12.49 5.00 -4.20
CA ARG A 198 12.54 3.72 -4.92
C ARG A 198 12.90 2.58 -3.97
N PHE A 199 12.15 1.50 -4.06
CA PHE A 199 12.45 0.23 -3.39
C PHE A 199 13.02 -0.74 -4.41
N ARG A 200 14.26 -1.20 -4.20
CA ARG A 200 14.88 -2.25 -4.99
C ARG A 200 14.57 -3.60 -4.34
N LEU A 201 13.81 -4.40 -5.07
CA LEU A 201 13.52 -5.78 -4.72
C LEU A 201 14.72 -6.65 -5.10
N HIS A 202 15.09 -7.57 -4.21
CA HIS A 202 16.03 -8.62 -4.52
C HIS A 202 15.47 -9.46 -5.67
N SER A 203 16.17 -9.46 -6.81
CA SER A 203 15.84 -10.33 -7.92
C SER A 203 16.09 -11.76 -7.47
N CYS A 204 15.03 -12.54 -7.24
CA CYS A 204 15.16 -13.98 -7.31
C CYS A 204 15.54 -14.30 -8.76
N GLN A 205 16.84 -14.44 -9.04
CA GLN A 205 17.27 -15.17 -10.23
C GLN A 205 16.64 -16.55 -10.13
N GLY A 206 15.81 -16.88 -11.12
CA GLY A 206 15.07 -18.13 -11.18
C GLY A 206 15.97 -19.35 -11.04
N PHE A 207 15.41 -20.38 -10.41
CA PHE A 207 15.81 -21.76 -10.62
C PHE A 207 14.80 -22.42 -11.54
#